data_AF-A0A7S0DER4-F1
#
_entry.id   AF-A0A7S0DER4-F1
#
_cell.length_a   1.000
_cell.length_b   1.000
_cell.length_c   1.000
_cell.angle_alpha   90.00
_cell.angle_beta   90.00
_cell.angle_gamma   90.00
#
_symmetry.space_group_name_H-M   'P 1'
#
loop_
_entity.id
_entity.type
_entity.pdbx_description
1 polymer ?
#
loop_
_entity_poly.entity_id
_entity_poly.type
_entity_poly.pdbx_seq_one_letter_code
_entity_poly.pdbx_strand_id
1 'polypeptide(L)'
;RSGPGPRAGLPFRDIWTGTGIPKDMTASSRILGILNDYCGWRQHAMVSYPVEDHPFVDSDYIINSPLSYAQDLESNDDKPCTDIDSYRKLRAVPTVSWGSNHIPKLLKAHVPFVIRGSRLISTDETKASIKNGGIMPRWGPDHIHKLFGDRLLDVYESQKRYFRYWKADAHTGPYEFKEPTVRRQMKLKDFFTEVAKRMNKMGQSLSHNPEEEVKAKSGNKTQKGGDSTFLYLQESLSGHPEMAEEFATWNWPWLLDIVHTHKWGPPDRNIILMGMKGATTPAHYDEQENIFCQMRGRKEVYLWHPSDWRGMYPFPVNHACDRQAMVNPDAPDLVRFPKFRHTRPHYALLQAGDLLYLPVGWWHHFRIYEHLSVSITFWSKQPKIKLEELTLPLTERQLINVRRNLEEMVMRNSGPRSLLDLNKALNTMDKSSNSGKAVDPRKSRSKTPEGVLEFMVRCLCNFLPREQARIYVKEMLEGRYEDDCGSWVQPKGENMSGW
;
A
#
# COMPACT_ATOMS: atom_id res chain seq x y z
N ARG A 1 37.81 -17.09 -40.69
CA ARG A 1 36.70 -18.06 -40.55
C ARG A 1 36.72 -18.57 -39.11
N SER A 2 36.41 -17.75 -38.11
CA SER A 2 35.07 -17.43 -37.56
C SER A 2 34.35 -18.63 -36.93
N GLY A 3 34.36 -18.66 -35.60
CA GLY A 3 33.45 -19.42 -34.73
C GLY A 3 33.81 -19.16 -33.25
N PRO A 4 33.05 -18.31 -32.52
CA PRO A 4 33.29 -18.03 -31.11
C PRO A 4 32.38 -18.88 -30.19
N GLY A 5 32.89 -19.19 -28.99
CA GLY A 5 32.14 -19.80 -27.90
C GLY A 5 31.21 -18.83 -27.15
N PRO A 6 30.40 -19.30 -26.20
CA PRO A 6 29.39 -18.49 -25.54
C PRO A 6 29.94 -17.79 -24.29
N ARG A 7 29.76 -16.46 -24.21
CA ARG A 7 29.74 -15.70 -22.94
C ARG A 7 28.61 -14.66 -22.97
N ALA A 8 27.82 -14.70 -21.89
CA ALA A 8 27.21 -13.59 -21.14
C ALA A 8 26.33 -12.53 -21.85
N GLY A 9 25.14 -12.32 -21.28
CA GLY A 9 24.42 -11.03 -21.28
C GLY A 9 23.17 -10.96 -22.15
N LEU A 10 22.00 -11.28 -21.58
CA LEU A 10 20.72 -10.90 -22.18
C LEU A 10 20.28 -9.53 -21.59
N PRO A 11 20.09 -8.48 -22.42
CA PRO A 11 19.53 -7.22 -21.95
C PRO A 11 18.00 -7.25 -21.93
N PHE A 12 17.44 -6.69 -20.86
CA PHE A 12 16.07 -6.19 -20.79
C PHE A 12 15.88 -5.07 -21.82
N ARG A 13 15.13 -5.32 -22.89
CA ARG A 13 14.43 -4.33 -23.72
C ARG A 13 13.59 -5.08 -24.73
N ASP A 14 12.27 -4.88 -24.66
CA ASP A 14 11.35 -4.88 -25.81
C ASP A 14 9.90 -5.04 -25.33
N ILE A 15 9.36 -3.96 -24.75
CA ILE A 15 7.94 -3.60 -24.92
C ILE A 15 7.91 -2.06 -24.93
N TRP A 16 7.37 -1.47 -26.00
CA TRP A 16 7.14 -0.02 -26.23
C TRP A 16 8.27 0.86 -26.80
N THR A 17 9.11 0.33 -27.68
CA THR A 17 9.73 1.16 -28.74
C THR A 17 9.29 0.63 -30.11
N GLY A 18 8.11 1.03 -30.55
CA GLY A 18 7.54 0.61 -31.83
C GLY A 18 7.35 1.79 -32.77
N THR A 19 8.43 2.26 -33.39
CA THR A 19 8.34 2.76 -34.76
C THR A 19 8.05 1.56 -35.65
N GLY A 20 6.77 1.33 -35.95
CA GLY A 20 6.34 0.21 -36.78
C GLY A 20 4.83 0.03 -36.71
N ILE A 21 4.10 0.80 -37.52
CA ILE A 21 2.66 0.59 -37.77
C ILE A 21 2.54 -0.59 -38.75
N PRO A 22 1.90 -1.72 -38.40
CA PRO A 22 1.50 -2.72 -39.38
C PRO A 22 0.40 -2.14 -40.28
N LYS A 23 0.53 -2.34 -41.59
CA LYS A 23 -0.28 -1.70 -42.64
C LYS A 23 -1.68 -2.28 -42.87
N ASP A 24 -2.21 -3.13 -42.01
CA ASP A 24 -3.53 -3.74 -42.23
C ASP A 24 -4.59 -3.21 -41.25
N MET A 25 -5.30 -2.18 -41.72
CA MET A 25 -6.50 -1.60 -41.09
C MET A 25 -7.70 -2.54 -41.25
N THR A 26 -7.92 -3.45 -40.29
CA THR A 26 -9.23 -4.13 -40.12
C THR A 26 -9.73 -4.20 -38.67
N ALA A 27 -8.90 -3.83 -37.68
CA ALA A 27 -9.30 -3.75 -36.27
C ALA A 27 -10.05 -2.45 -35.90
N SER A 28 -9.97 -1.41 -36.75
CA SER A 28 -10.44 -0.06 -36.43
C SER A 28 -11.97 0.06 -36.34
N SER A 29 -12.75 -0.75 -37.07
CA SER A 29 -14.22 -0.64 -37.09
C SER A 29 -14.88 -1.24 -35.83
N ARG A 30 -14.33 -2.33 -35.28
CA ARG A 30 -14.79 -2.90 -34.00
C ARG A 30 -14.43 -2.03 -32.81
N ILE A 31 -13.24 -1.43 -32.82
CA ILE A 31 -12.82 -0.46 -31.79
C ILE A 31 -13.72 0.78 -31.84
N LEU A 32 -14.05 1.31 -33.04
CA LEU A 32 -14.96 2.45 -33.19
C LEU A 32 -16.41 2.13 -32.75
N GLY A 33 -16.90 0.91 -33.00
CA GLY A 33 -18.21 0.46 -32.52
C GLY A 33 -18.29 0.40 -30.98
N ILE A 34 -17.25 -0.15 -30.34
CA ILE A 34 -17.14 -0.21 -28.87
C ILE A 34 -16.99 1.20 -28.25
N LEU A 35 -16.30 2.12 -28.92
CA LEU A 35 -16.11 3.50 -28.47
C LEU A 35 -17.39 4.35 -28.55
N ASN A 36 -18.31 4.05 -29.46
CA ASN A 36 -19.56 4.80 -29.59
C ASN A 36 -20.54 4.46 -28.45
N ASP A 37 -20.60 3.19 -28.06
CA ASP A 37 -21.38 2.74 -26.90
C ASP A 37 -20.79 3.24 -25.56
N TYR A 38 -19.46 3.42 -25.50
CA TYR A 38 -18.76 4.00 -24.34
C TYR A 38 -19.12 5.46 -24.07
N CYS A 39 -19.29 6.27 -25.13
CA CYS A 39 -19.66 7.68 -25.00
C CYS A 39 -21.09 7.87 -24.46
N GLY A 40 -22.02 6.98 -24.82
CA GLY A 40 -23.40 7.01 -24.31
C GLY A 40 -23.50 6.64 -22.83
N TRP A 41 -22.70 5.67 -22.36
CA TRP A 41 -22.76 5.22 -20.96
C TRP A 41 -22.06 6.17 -19.98
N ARG A 42 -20.96 6.84 -20.39
CA ARG A 42 -20.23 7.77 -19.51
C ARG A 42 -20.84 9.16 -19.38
N GLN A 43 -21.77 9.56 -20.26
CA GLN A 43 -22.66 10.67 -19.93
C GLN A 43 -23.50 10.38 -18.68
N HIS A 44 -23.69 9.11 -18.29
CA HIS A 44 -24.34 8.71 -17.03
C HIS A 44 -23.37 8.46 -15.86
N ALA A 45 -22.16 7.94 -16.10
CA ALA A 45 -21.18 7.67 -15.03
C ALA A 45 -20.24 8.87 -14.69
N MET A 46 -20.24 9.92 -15.53
CA MET A 46 -19.64 11.23 -15.23
C MET A 46 -20.67 12.33 -14.98
N VAL A 47 -21.97 11.99 -14.93
CA VAL A 47 -22.84 12.75 -14.02
C VAL A 47 -22.18 12.51 -12.67
N SER A 48 -21.80 13.59 -12.00
CA SER A 48 -21.84 13.66 -10.55
C SER A 48 -22.74 12.52 -10.05
N TYR A 49 -22.20 11.55 -9.31
CA TYR A 49 -23.04 11.01 -8.23
C TYR A 49 -23.64 12.26 -7.62
N PRO A 50 -24.97 12.43 -7.60
CA PRO A 50 -25.52 13.54 -6.87
C PRO A 50 -24.81 13.46 -5.54
N VAL A 51 -24.11 14.53 -5.22
CA VAL A 51 -23.79 14.83 -3.83
C VAL A 51 -25.18 15.05 -3.26
N GLU A 52 -25.90 13.96 -3.00
CA GLU A 52 -26.88 13.98 -1.96
C GLU A 52 -26.03 14.37 -0.77
N ASP A 53 -26.22 15.62 -0.35
CA ASP A 53 -25.90 16.07 0.99
C ASP A 53 -26.58 15.09 1.94
N HIS A 54 -25.95 13.92 2.10
CA HIS A 54 -26.35 12.97 3.11
C HIS A 54 -26.01 13.66 4.42
N PRO A 55 -27.00 13.92 5.28
CA PRO A 55 -26.79 14.62 6.53
C PRO A 55 -26.19 13.63 7.54
N PHE A 56 -24.96 13.20 7.28
CA PHE A 56 -24.14 12.43 8.21
C PHE A 56 -22.71 12.94 8.11
N VAL A 57 -22.57 14.23 8.43
CA VAL A 57 -21.31 14.77 8.93
C VAL A 57 -21.20 14.30 10.37
N ASP A 58 -20.74 13.06 10.57
CA ASP A 58 -20.33 12.60 11.89
C ASP A 58 -18.89 12.10 11.86
N SER A 59 -18.20 12.38 12.95
CA SER A 59 -16.77 12.26 13.25
C SER A 59 -16.12 10.87 13.07
N ASP A 60 -16.80 9.91 12.46
CA ASP A 60 -16.42 8.49 12.38
C ASP A 60 -15.43 8.16 11.24
N TYR A 61 -14.98 9.16 10.49
CA TYR A 61 -14.04 9.00 9.36
C TYR A 61 -12.56 9.03 9.77
N ILE A 62 -12.28 9.33 11.04
CA ILE A 62 -10.94 9.28 11.61
C ILE A 62 -10.74 7.91 12.26
N ILE A 63 -9.57 7.28 12.06
CA ILE A 63 -9.20 6.03 12.73
C ILE A 63 -8.92 6.27 14.23
N ASN A 64 -9.92 6.77 14.97
CA ASN A 64 -9.82 7.15 16.37
C ASN A 64 -10.71 6.30 17.30
N SER A 65 -11.42 5.32 16.76
CA SER A 65 -12.03 4.24 17.54
C SER A 65 -12.04 3.00 16.65
N PRO A 66 -11.80 1.77 17.18
CA PRO A 66 -12.35 0.60 16.51
C PRO A 66 -13.84 0.90 16.39
N LEU A 67 -14.32 1.14 15.15
CA LEU A 67 -15.74 1.42 14.98
C LEU A 67 -16.52 0.23 15.54
N SER A 68 -17.80 0.41 15.81
CA SER A 68 -18.72 -0.62 16.32
C SER A 68 -18.94 -1.82 15.38
N TYR A 69 -17.89 -2.26 14.68
CA TYR A 69 -17.80 -3.32 13.68
C TYR A 69 -17.98 -4.72 14.24
N ALA A 70 -18.21 -4.88 15.54
CA ALA A 70 -18.53 -6.17 16.12
C ALA A 70 -19.91 -6.71 15.72
N GLN A 71 -20.83 -5.84 15.25
CA GLN A 71 -22.21 -6.24 14.98
C GLN A 71 -22.44 -6.85 13.59
N ASP A 72 -21.49 -6.75 12.65
CA ASP A 72 -21.59 -7.38 11.31
C ASP A 72 -20.65 -8.60 11.15
N LEU A 73 -20.06 -9.08 12.24
CA LEU A 73 -19.09 -10.20 12.26
C LEU A 73 -19.73 -11.60 12.35
N GLU A 74 -21.06 -11.70 12.27
CA GLU A 74 -21.69 -13.02 12.15
C GLU A 74 -21.30 -13.64 10.80
N SER A 75 -20.80 -14.87 10.87
CA SER A 75 -20.33 -15.67 9.74
C SER A 75 -21.42 -15.77 8.66
N ASN A 76 -21.41 -14.85 7.70
CA ASN A 76 -22.21 -14.94 6.48
C ASN A 76 -21.56 -15.95 5.50
N ASP A 77 -21.34 -17.19 5.98
CA ASP A 77 -21.00 -18.32 5.11
C ASP A 77 -22.08 -18.51 4.01
N ASP A 78 -23.28 -17.93 4.17
CA ASP A 78 -24.38 -18.02 3.20
C ASP A 78 -24.42 -16.92 2.12
N LYS A 79 -23.65 -15.82 2.23
CA LYS A 79 -23.65 -14.72 1.23
C LYS A 79 -22.29 -14.00 1.13
N PRO A 80 -21.25 -14.62 0.54
CA PRO A 80 -20.00 -13.93 0.27
C PRO A 80 -20.25 -12.78 -0.71
N CYS A 81 -19.72 -11.60 -0.40
CA CYS A 81 -19.74 -10.46 -1.30
C CYS A 81 -18.76 -10.67 -2.45
N THR A 82 -19.24 -11.20 -3.58
CA THR A 82 -18.41 -11.60 -4.73
C THR A 82 -18.38 -10.55 -5.86
N ASP A 83 -19.00 -9.39 -5.68
CA ASP A 83 -18.96 -8.29 -6.63
C ASP A 83 -18.46 -7.00 -5.95
N ILE A 84 -17.85 -6.13 -6.74
CA ILE A 84 -17.18 -4.94 -6.21
C ILE A 84 -18.16 -3.88 -5.71
N ASP A 85 -19.34 -3.76 -6.32
CA ASP A 85 -20.30 -2.70 -5.98
C ASP A 85 -20.96 -2.97 -4.63
N SER A 86 -21.27 -4.23 -4.35
CA SER A 86 -21.68 -4.68 -3.02
C SER A 86 -20.54 -4.53 -2.01
N TYR A 87 -19.29 -4.85 -2.39
CA TYR A 87 -18.15 -4.81 -1.47
C TYR A 87 -17.92 -3.40 -0.95
N ARG A 88 -18.01 -2.40 -1.83
CA ARG A 88 -17.83 -0.97 -1.48
C ARG A 88 -18.84 -0.46 -0.45
N LYS A 89 -19.93 -1.18 -0.20
CA LYS A 89 -20.91 -0.84 0.85
C LYS A 89 -20.53 -1.43 2.21
N LEU A 90 -19.62 -2.39 2.25
CA LEU A 90 -19.17 -2.99 3.49
C LEU A 90 -18.23 -2.05 4.26
N ARG A 91 -18.21 -2.21 5.58
CA ARG A 91 -17.22 -1.59 6.45
C ARG A 91 -16.29 -2.62 7.10
N ALA A 92 -16.76 -3.83 7.35
CA ALA A 92 -15.91 -4.96 7.73
C ALA A 92 -15.38 -5.68 6.48
N VAL A 93 -14.17 -6.21 6.56
CA VAL A 93 -13.63 -7.13 5.54
C VAL A 93 -14.34 -8.49 5.68
N PRO A 94 -14.90 -9.06 4.60
CA PRO A 94 -15.57 -10.36 4.65
C PRO A 94 -14.66 -11.46 5.20
N THR A 95 -15.26 -12.38 5.96
CA THR A 95 -14.56 -13.54 6.53
C THR A 95 -15.19 -14.83 6.05
N VAL A 96 -14.37 -15.84 5.76
CA VAL A 96 -14.81 -17.21 5.44
C VAL A 96 -13.97 -18.24 6.21
N SER A 97 -14.52 -19.42 6.42
CA SER A 97 -13.77 -20.54 7.02
C SER A 97 -12.78 -21.17 6.03
N TRP A 98 -11.66 -21.72 6.53
CA TRP A 98 -10.75 -22.52 5.72
C TRP A 98 -11.48 -23.69 5.03
N GLY A 99 -11.27 -23.83 3.71
CA GLY A 99 -11.95 -24.85 2.90
C GLY A 99 -13.33 -24.45 2.37
N SER A 100 -13.79 -23.21 2.64
CA SER A 100 -15.04 -22.70 2.07
C SER A 100 -15.03 -22.72 0.54
N ASN A 101 -16.14 -23.16 -0.05
CA ASN A 101 -16.35 -23.20 -1.51
C ASN A 101 -16.46 -21.79 -2.14
N HIS A 102 -16.47 -20.74 -1.33
CA HIS A 102 -16.55 -19.34 -1.76
C HIS A 102 -15.19 -18.72 -2.07
N ILE A 103 -14.09 -19.30 -1.57
CA ILE A 103 -12.73 -18.80 -1.76
C ILE A 103 -12.40 -18.57 -3.26
N PRO A 104 -12.66 -19.49 -4.20
CA PRO A 104 -12.37 -19.26 -5.61
C PRO A 104 -13.14 -18.08 -6.22
N LYS A 105 -14.39 -17.87 -5.80
CA LYS A 105 -15.23 -16.75 -6.27
C LYS A 105 -14.69 -15.41 -5.76
N LEU A 106 -14.30 -15.36 -4.49
CA LEU A 106 -13.72 -14.16 -3.86
C LEU A 106 -12.36 -13.78 -4.47
N LEU A 107 -11.48 -14.77 -4.70
CA LEU A 107 -10.21 -14.56 -5.40
C LEU A 107 -10.43 -14.01 -6.82
N LYS A 108 -11.41 -14.57 -7.55
CA LYS A 108 -11.76 -14.09 -8.91
C LYS A 108 -12.29 -12.65 -8.88
N ALA A 109 -13.01 -12.27 -7.83
CA ALA A 109 -13.54 -10.92 -7.65
C ALA A 109 -12.46 -9.87 -7.34
N HIS A 110 -11.24 -10.27 -6.97
CA HIS A 110 -10.13 -9.38 -6.60
C HIS A 110 -10.50 -8.39 -5.48
N VAL A 111 -11.25 -8.88 -4.50
CA VAL A 111 -11.60 -8.13 -3.28
C VAL A 111 -10.90 -8.76 -2.05
N PRO A 112 -10.53 -7.98 -1.03
CA PRO A 112 -9.92 -8.51 0.18
C PRO A 112 -10.92 -9.32 1.00
N PHE A 113 -10.46 -10.43 1.55
CA PHE A 113 -11.23 -11.23 2.51
C PHE A 113 -10.28 -11.98 3.44
N VAL A 114 -10.78 -12.35 4.61
CA VAL A 114 -10.04 -13.11 5.62
C VAL A 114 -10.51 -14.56 5.62
N ILE A 115 -9.57 -15.50 5.55
CA ILE A 115 -9.80 -16.91 5.80
C ILE A 115 -9.44 -17.20 7.26
N ARG A 116 -10.43 -17.57 8.06
CA ARG A 116 -10.24 -17.94 9.48
C ARG A 116 -9.77 -19.39 9.60
N GLY A 117 -8.88 -19.65 10.55
CA GLY A 117 -8.36 -21.00 10.81
C GLY A 117 -7.59 -21.59 9.63
N SER A 118 -6.84 -20.75 8.93
CA SER A 118 -6.02 -21.13 7.78
C SER A 118 -5.04 -22.23 8.13
N ARG A 119 -4.96 -23.25 7.27
CA ARG A 119 -3.98 -24.34 7.37
C ARG A 119 -2.85 -24.20 6.37
N LEU A 120 -2.61 -22.97 5.87
CA LEU A 120 -1.44 -22.71 5.02
C LEU A 120 -0.14 -22.88 5.80
N ILE A 121 -0.07 -22.26 6.98
CA ILE A 121 1.01 -22.41 7.95
C ILE A 121 0.37 -22.72 9.30
N SER A 122 0.79 -23.81 9.94
CA SER A 122 0.24 -24.16 11.25
C SER A 122 0.65 -23.14 12.32
N THR A 123 -0.33 -22.76 13.14
CA THR A 123 -0.13 -22.00 14.38
C THR A 123 -0.15 -22.89 15.62
N ASP A 124 -0.48 -24.17 15.43
CA ASP A 124 -0.62 -25.15 16.51
C ASP A 124 0.66 -25.25 17.30
N GLU A 125 0.50 -25.38 18.61
CA GLU A 125 1.60 -25.33 19.55
C GLU A 125 2.57 -26.51 19.36
N THR A 126 3.86 -26.27 19.62
CA THR A 126 4.86 -27.33 19.55
C THR A 126 4.98 -28.02 20.91
N LYS A 127 5.04 -29.36 20.94
CA LYS A 127 5.48 -30.10 22.12
C LYS A 127 6.98 -29.87 22.29
N ALA A 128 7.37 -29.01 23.23
CA ALA A 128 8.78 -28.87 23.57
C ALA A 128 9.32 -30.17 24.19
N SER A 129 10.55 -30.52 23.82
CA SER A 129 11.33 -31.61 24.40
C SER A 129 11.40 -31.50 25.93
N ILE A 130 10.72 -32.44 26.60
CA ILE A 130 10.92 -33.00 27.94
C ILE A 130 11.70 -32.11 28.94
N LYS A 131 10.94 -31.39 29.78
CA LYS A 131 11.11 -31.42 31.25
C LYS A 131 9.93 -30.86 32.04
N ASN A 132 9.07 -30.00 31.45
CA ASN A 132 7.97 -29.35 32.19
C ASN A 132 6.56 -29.42 31.55
N GLY A 133 6.34 -30.20 30.48
CA GLY A 133 4.99 -30.47 29.95
C GLY A 133 4.18 -29.26 29.44
N GLY A 134 4.78 -28.08 29.35
CA GLY A 134 4.13 -26.86 28.89
C GLY A 134 3.96 -26.85 27.38
N ILE A 135 2.80 -26.39 26.91
CA ILE A 135 2.56 -26.18 25.49
C ILE A 135 3.08 -24.79 25.10
N MET A 136 3.91 -24.73 24.05
CA MET A 136 4.53 -23.48 23.62
C MET A 136 3.98 -23.04 22.26
N PRO A 137 3.57 -21.76 22.12
CA PRO A 137 3.09 -21.26 20.84
C PRO A 137 4.18 -21.43 19.78
N ARG A 138 3.85 -22.05 18.64
CA ARG A 138 4.82 -22.33 17.57
C ARG A 138 5.53 -21.07 17.10
N TRP A 139 4.86 -19.93 16.97
CA TRP A 139 5.51 -18.68 16.54
C TRP A 139 5.97 -17.81 17.71
N GLY A 140 6.43 -18.43 18.80
CA GLY A 140 7.04 -17.77 19.95
C GLY A 140 8.55 -17.51 19.79
N PRO A 141 9.16 -16.72 20.70
CA PRO A 141 10.57 -16.33 20.62
C PRO A 141 11.54 -17.51 20.46
N ASP A 142 11.31 -18.60 21.20
CA ASP A 142 12.21 -19.75 21.22
C ASP A 142 12.23 -20.50 19.89
N HIS A 143 11.07 -20.73 19.28
CA HIS A 143 11.01 -21.40 17.98
C HIS A 143 11.55 -20.49 16.88
N ILE A 144 11.18 -19.22 16.85
CA ILE A 144 11.70 -18.27 15.86
C ILE A 144 13.23 -18.13 16.02
N HIS A 145 13.76 -18.19 17.23
CA HIS A 145 15.22 -18.20 17.43
C HIS A 145 15.87 -19.47 16.90
N LYS A 146 15.24 -20.65 17.01
CA LYS A 146 15.75 -21.87 16.35
C LYS A 146 15.77 -21.74 14.83
N LEU A 147 14.77 -21.04 14.28
CA LEU A 147 14.62 -20.82 12.84
C LEU A 147 15.70 -19.89 12.27
N PHE A 148 16.08 -18.82 12.98
CA PHE A 148 17.07 -17.85 12.47
C PHE A 148 18.46 -17.96 13.11
N GLY A 149 18.58 -18.71 14.19
CA GLY A 149 19.79 -18.82 15.00
C GLY A 149 20.34 -17.46 15.42
N ASP A 150 21.64 -17.28 15.16
CA ASP A 150 22.44 -16.12 15.56
C ASP A 150 22.71 -15.15 14.39
N ARG A 151 21.98 -15.28 13.28
CA ARG A 151 22.09 -14.37 12.13
C ARG A 151 21.67 -12.96 12.49
N LEU A 152 22.28 -12.02 11.77
CA LEU A 152 21.85 -10.64 11.74
C LEU A 152 20.63 -10.51 10.82
N LEU A 153 19.56 -9.94 11.37
CA LEU A 153 18.29 -9.70 10.67
C LEU A 153 18.04 -8.21 10.54
N ASP A 154 17.33 -7.82 9.50
CA ASP A 154 16.94 -6.45 9.22
C ASP A 154 15.85 -5.97 10.17
N VAL A 155 16.21 -4.99 10.99
CA VAL A 155 15.32 -4.34 11.95
C VAL A 155 15.29 -2.85 11.67
N TYR A 156 14.09 -2.33 11.48
CA TYR A 156 13.85 -0.92 11.31
C TYR A 156 13.57 -0.29 12.67
N GLU A 157 14.11 0.91 12.87
CA GLU A 157 13.90 1.72 14.06
C GLU A 157 13.27 3.07 13.68
N SER A 158 12.33 3.52 14.50
CA SER A 158 11.65 4.81 14.32
C SER A 158 11.44 5.50 15.66
N GLN A 159 11.58 6.82 15.69
CA GLN A 159 11.24 7.66 16.85
C GLN A 159 9.74 7.75 17.06
N LYS A 160 8.94 7.46 16.02
CA LYS A 160 7.48 7.43 16.08
C LYS A 160 7.00 6.00 15.82
N ARG A 161 5.73 5.74 16.10
CA ARG A 161 5.13 4.44 15.81
C ARG A 161 5.04 4.11 14.32
N TYR A 162 5.25 5.08 13.42
CA TYR A 162 5.11 4.92 11.98
C TYR A 162 6.40 4.42 11.30
N PHE A 163 6.28 3.31 10.57
CA PHE A 163 7.35 2.68 9.80
C PHE A 163 7.12 2.84 8.30
N ARG A 164 7.33 4.07 7.82
CA ARG A 164 7.29 4.38 6.39
C ARG A 164 8.52 3.75 5.72
N TYR A 165 8.31 2.90 4.72
CA TYR A 165 9.43 2.37 3.93
C TYR A 165 9.92 3.43 2.96
N TRP A 166 11.16 3.30 2.48
CA TRP A 166 11.72 4.28 1.56
C TRP A 166 12.80 3.65 0.69
N LYS A 167 13.03 4.25 -0.47
CA LYS A 167 14.06 3.89 -1.45
C LYS A 167 14.81 5.16 -1.88
N ALA A 168 16.01 5.38 -1.36
CA ALA A 168 16.77 6.61 -1.66
C ALA A 168 17.15 6.71 -3.14
N ASP A 169 17.47 5.59 -3.78
CA ASP A 169 17.78 5.50 -5.21
C ASP A 169 16.59 5.88 -6.11
N ALA A 170 15.36 5.67 -5.62
CA ALA A 170 14.14 6.10 -6.30
C ALA A 170 13.83 7.60 -6.14
N HIS A 171 14.49 8.29 -5.20
CA HIS A 171 14.27 9.71 -4.94
C HIS A 171 15.02 10.58 -5.95
N THR A 172 14.35 10.85 -7.07
CA THR A 172 14.90 11.66 -8.17
C THR A 172 14.15 12.98 -8.37
N GLY A 173 13.05 13.17 -7.64
CA GLY A 173 12.27 14.41 -7.67
C GLY A 173 12.87 15.56 -6.86
N PRO A 174 12.39 16.79 -7.06
CA PRO A 174 12.91 18.00 -6.41
C PRO A 174 12.41 18.23 -4.97
N TYR A 175 11.95 17.18 -4.30
CA TYR A 175 11.22 17.31 -3.03
C TYR A 175 12.14 17.17 -1.84
N GLU A 176 11.85 17.84 -0.74
CA GLU A 176 12.55 17.58 0.52
C GLU A 176 12.20 16.18 1.05
N PHE A 177 13.22 15.39 1.36
CA PHE A 177 13.06 14.06 1.95
C PHE A 177 14.09 13.82 3.05
N LYS A 178 13.61 13.31 4.18
CA LYS A 178 14.43 12.79 5.26
C LYS A 178 13.98 11.37 5.58
N GLU A 179 14.94 10.49 5.74
CA GLU A 179 14.69 9.08 6.07
C GLU A 179 13.84 8.97 7.35
N PRO A 180 12.63 8.39 7.26
CA PRO A 180 11.71 8.31 8.38
C PRO A 180 12.04 7.17 9.35
N THR A 181 12.85 6.21 8.91
CA THR A 181 13.25 5.01 9.65
C THR A 181 14.72 4.71 9.39
N VAL A 182 15.39 4.17 10.40
CA VAL A 182 16.78 3.72 10.32
C VAL A 182 16.79 2.21 10.24
N ARG A 183 17.42 1.66 9.20
CA ARG A 183 17.69 0.21 9.11
C ARG A 183 18.89 -0.14 9.96
N ARG A 184 18.74 -1.15 10.81
CA ARG A 184 19.80 -1.77 11.60
C ARG A 184 19.81 -3.27 11.34
N GLN A 185 20.93 -3.88 11.66
CA GLN A 185 21.07 -5.32 11.68
C GLN A 185 21.34 -5.77 13.11
N MET A 186 20.58 -6.75 13.61
CA MET A 186 20.76 -7.29 14.96
C MET A 186 20.33 -8.75 15.02
N LYS A 187 20.83 -9.48 16.02
CA LYS A 187 20.39 -10.86 16.27
C LYS A 187 18.97 -10.87 16.82
N LEU A 188 18.25 -11.96 16.61
CA LEU A 188 16.87 -12.08 17.09
C LEU A 188 16.76 -11.99 18.63
N LYS A 189 17.73 -12.56 19.36
CA LYS A 189 17.79 -12.45 20.82
C LYS A 189 17.94 -11.00 21.28
N ASP A 190 18.76 -10.22 20.57
CA ASP A 190 18.95 -8.80 20.85
C ASP A 190 17.68 -8.01 20.54
N PHE A 191 17.00 -8.32 19.43
CA PHE A 191 15.69 -7.75 19.09
C PHE A 191 14.66 -7.96 20.21
N PHE A 192 14.47 -9.19 20.70
CA PHE A 192 13.52 -9.44 21.79
C PHE A 192 13.91 -8.75 23.09
N THR A 193 15.21 -8.72 23.40
CA THR A 193 15.75 -8.03 24.58
C THR A 193 15.47 -6.53 24.50
N GLU A 194 15.73 -5.90 23.35
CA GLU A 194 15.48 -4.47 23.13
C GLU A 194 14.00 -4.13 23.12
N VAL A 195 13.16 -4.96 22.50
CA VAL A 195 11.70 -4.80 22.57
C VAL A 195 11.26 -4.81 24.04
N ALA A 196 11.62 -5.82 24.82
CA ALA A 196 11.23 -5.92 26.23
C ALA A 196 11.67 -4.71 27.06
N LYS A 197 12.93 -4.26 26.90
CA LYS A 197 13.44 -3.04 27.57
C LYS A 197 12.62 -1.80 27.23
N ARG A 198 12.35 -1.56 25.94
CA ARG A 198 11.63 -0.37 25.46
C ARG A 198 10.16 -0.39 25.88
N MET A 199 9.54 -1.56 25.87
CA MET A 199 8.17 -1.76 26.35
C MET A 199 8.04 -1.46 27.85
N ASN A 200 8.98 -1.93 28.66
CA ASN A 200 8.99 -1.64 30.10
C ASN A 200 9.15 -0.14 30.38
N LYS A 201 10.02 0.55 29.64
CA LYS A 201 10.21 2.00 29.75
C LYS A 201 8.95 2.78 29.36
N MET A 202 8.27 2.38 28.29
CA MET A 202 7.01 3.01 27.87
C MET A 202 5.86 2.75 28.87
N GLY A 203 5.78 1.54 29.44
CA GLY A 203 4.79 1.22 30.47
C GLY A 203 4.97 2.01 31.76
N GLN A 204 6.21 2.24 32.21
CA GLN A 204 6.52 3.07 33.39
C GLN A 204 6.26 4.57 33.16
N SER A 205 6.35 5.05 31.92
CA SER A 205 6.05 6.44 31.57
C SER A 205 4.55 6.74 31.62
N LEU A 206 3.69 5.72 31.49
CA LEU A 206 2.22 5.84 31.53
C LEU A 206 1.65 5.68 32.96
N SER A 207 2.45 5.22 33.92
CA SER A 207 2.01 5.00 35.31
C SER A 207 2.34 6.15 36.28
N HIS A 208 2.76 7.32 35.78
CA HIS A 208 2.96 8.51 36.61
C HIS A 208 1.63 9.19 36.93
N ASN A 209 1.39 9.45 38.21
CA ASN A 209 0.16 10.04 38.74
C ASN A 209 0.07 11.53 38.34
N PRO A 210 -1.05 12.04 37.79
CA PRO A 210 -1.15 13.43 37.31
C PRO A 210 -0.90 14.51 38.37
N GLU A 211 -1.03 14.17 39.66
CA GLU A 211 -0.84 15.09 40.78
C GLU A 211 0.63 15.45 41.07
N GLU A 212 1.59 14.62 40.66
CA GLU A 212 3.02 14.92 40.85
C GLU A 212 3.55 15.92 39.81
N GLU A 213 2.90 16.03 38.65
CA GLU A 213 3.32 16.93 37.57
C GLU A 213 2.99 18.41 37.86
N VAL A 214 2.03 18.67 38.74
CA VAL A 214 1.64 20.03 39.15
C VAL A 214 2.69 20.65 40.10
N LYS A 215 3.41 19.84 40.89
CA LYS A 215 4.47 20.33 41.79
C LYS A 215 5.82 20.55 41.11
N ALA A 216 6.04 20.00 39.91
CA ALA A 216 7.31 20.13 39.18
C ALA A 216 7.43 21.40 38.30
N LYS A 217 6.35 22.19 38.16
CA LYS A 217 6.31 23.39 37.28
C LYS A 217 6.92 24.68 37.87
N SER A 218 7.73 24.61 38.92
CA SER A 218 8.50 25.77 39.42
C SER A 218 10.01 25.69 39.18
N GLY A 219 10.49 24.67 38.46
CA GLY A 219 11.90 24.54 38.08
C GLY A 219 12.05 24.59 36.56
N ASN A 220 12.79 25.57 36.05
CA ASN A 220 13.12 25.71 34.64
C ASN A 220 14.06 24.56 34.21
N LYS A 221 13.50 23.37 33.99
CA LYS A 221 14.16 22.23 33.36
C LYS A 221 13.33 21.82 32.16
N THR A 222 13.90 22.04 30.97
CA THR A 222 13.48 21.41 29.73
C THR A 222 13.35 19.91 29.97
N GLN A 223 12.11 19.40 30.01
CA GLN A 223 11.86 17.96 29.94
C GLN A 223 12.40 17.46 28.60
N LYS A 224 13.53 16.75 28.63
CA LYS A 224 13.97 15.93 27.50
C LYS A 224 12.93 14.83 27.32
N GLY A 225 12.17 14.88 26.24
CA GLY A 225 11.22 13.83 25.85
C GLY A 225 11.92 12.46 25.86
N GLY A 226 11.23 11.46 26.39
CA GLY A 226 11.76 10.11 26.54
C GLY A 226 12.23 9.53 25.22
N ASP A 227 13.50 9.15 25.18
CA ASP A 227 14.24 8.59 24.04
C ASP A 227 13.81 7.15 23.68
N SER A 228 12.51 6.85 23.68
CA SER A 228 11.98 5.51 23.39
C SER A 228 11.57 5.38 21.92
N THR A 229 12.39 4.67 21.16
CA THR A 229 12.15 4.32 19.76
C THR A 229 11.37 3.01 19.61
N PHE A 230 10.58 2.91 18.55
CA PHE A 230 9.92 1.67 18.13
C PHE A 230 10.87 0.81 17.28
N LEU A 231 10.69 -0.51 17.33
CA LEU A 231 11.35 -1.49 16.47
C LEU A 231 10.35 -2.28 15.64
N TYR A 232 10.73 -2.57 14.40
CA TYR A 232 10.00 -3.42 13.48
C TYR A 232 10.98 -4.22 12.62
N LEU A 233 11.07 -5.53 12.87
CA LEU A 233 11.79 -6.50 12.04
C LEU A 233 10.98 -6.84 10.78
N GLN A 234 11.63 -6.72 9.63
CA GLN A 234 11.08 -7.10 8.33
C GLN A 234 12.16 -7.85 7.56
N GLU A 235 12.12 -9.18 7.60
CA GLU A 235 13.19 -10.03 7.05
C GLU A 235 12.66 -10.91 5.91
N SER A 236 13.43 -11.05 4.83
CA SER A 236 13.12 -11.96 3.75
C SER A 236 13.35 -13.40 4.21
N LEU A 237 12.34 -14.26 4.10
CA LEU A 237 12.50 -15.69 4.34
C LEU A 237 13.24 -16.40 3.20
N SER A 238 13.27 -15.79 2.01
CA SER A 238 14.10 -16.24 0.89
C SER A 238 15.57 -15.99 1.23
N GLY A 239 16.39 -17.04 1.31
CA GLY A 239 17.82 -16.96 1.70
C GLY A 239 18.16 -17.57 3.07
N HIS A 240 17.22 -18.31 3.66
CA HIS A 240 17.38 -19.05 4.92
C HIS A 240 17.29 -20.56 4.68
N PRO A 241 18.41 -21.25 4.35
CA PRO A 241 18.41 -22.72 4.22
C PRO A 241 17.96 -23.42 5.51
N GLU A 242 18.20 -22.82 6.67
CA GLU A 242 17.75 -23.29 7.98
C GLU A 242 16.21 -23.32 8.13
N MET A 243 15.49 -22.54 7.31
CA MET A 243 14.02 -22.58 7.24
C MET A 243 13.49 -23.72 6.36
N ALA A 244 14.35 -24.49 5.69
CA ALA A 244 13.90 -25.48 4.71
C ALA A 244 12.96 -26.53 5.31
N GLU A 245 13.26 -27.02 6.51
CA GLU A 245 12.40 -27.98 7.22
C GLU A 245 11.04 -27.35 7.58
N GLU A 246 11.04 -26.10 8.08
CA GLU A 246 9.82 -25.37 8.40
C GLU A 246 8.97 -25.15 7.14
N PHE A 247 9.59 -24.67 6.05
CA PHE A 247 8.93 -24.52 4.75
C PHE A 247 8.34 -25.84 4.25
N ALA A 248 9.03 -26.96 4.42
CA ALA A 248 8.51 -28.27 3.99
C ALA A 248 7.19 -28.65 4.68
N THR A 249 6.88 -28.06 5.84
CA THR A 249 5.62 -28.32 6.57
C THR A 249 4.43 -27.48 6.08
N TRP A 250 4.66 -26.49 5.23
CA TRP A 250 3.60 -25.58 4.79
C TRP A 250 2.73 -26.22 3.72
N ASN A 251 1.47 -25.83 3.64
CA ASN A 251 0.53 -26.33 2.63
C ASN A 251 0.77 -25.67 1.26
N TRP A 252 1.93 -25.94 0.67
CA TRP A 252 2.30 -25.51 -0.67
C TRP A 252 1.32 -25.98 -1.74
N PRO A 253 0.76 -27.21 -1.72
CA PRO A 253 -0.23 -27.61 -2.72
C PRO A 253 -1.40 -26.64 -2.80
N TRP A 254 -1.93 -26.18 -1.66
CA TRP A 254 -3.02 -25.20 -1.64
C TRP A 254 -2.60 -23.84 -2.20
N LEU A 255 -1.45 -23.30 -1.77
CA LEU A 255 -0.98 -21.98 -2.25
C LEU A 255 -0.66 -22.02 -3.75
N LEU A 256 0.01 -23.08 -4.20
CA LEU A 256 0.40 -23.25 -5.59
C LEU A 256 -0.82 -23.51 -6.50
N ASP A 257 -1.87 -24.17 -6.01
CA ASP A 257 -3.14 -24.30 -6.74
C ASP A 257 -3.78 -22.93 -7.01
N ILE A 258 -3.79 -22.03 -6.02
CA ILE A 258 -4.26 -20.65 -6.19
C ILE A 258 -3.38 -19.90 -7.20
N VAL A 259 -2.05 -19.95 -7.01
CA VAL A 259 -1.09 -19.30 -7.91
C VAL A 259 -1.26 -19.78 -9.34
N HIS A 260 -1.44 -21.08 -9.55
CA HIS A 260 -1.63 -21.67 -10.87
C HIS A 260 -2.99 -21.27 -11.47
N THR A 261 -4.08 -21.43 -10.71
CA THR A 261 -5.44 -21.14 -11.14
C THR A 261 -5.61 -19.69 -11.60
N HIS A 262 -4.99 -18.76 -10.87
CA HIS A 262 -5.04 -17.33 -11.18
C HIS A 262 -3.88 -16.83 -12.05
N LYS A 263 -3.01 -17.74 -12.52
CA LYS A 263 -1.84 -17.45 -13.37
C LYS A 263 -0.91 -16.39 -12.77
N TRP A 264 -0.77 -16.40 -11.45
CA TRP A 264 0.16 -15.54 -10.75
C TRP A 264 1.60 -16.02 -10.96
N GLY A 265 2.56 -15.11 -10.78
CA GLY A 265 3.96 -15.49 -10.64
C GLY A 265 4.20 -16.31 -9.36
N PRO A 266 5.33 -17.03 -9.28
CA PRO A 266 5.67 -17.77 -8.07
C PRO A 266 5.72 -16.82 -6.85
N PRO A 267 5.41 -17.31 -5.63
CA PRO A 267 5.53 -16.54 -4.40
C PRO A 267 7.03 -16.39 -4.02
N ASP A 268 7.77 -15.61 -4.81
CA ASP A 268 9.23 -15.50 -4.76
C ASP A 268 9.74 -14.54 -3.67
N ARG A 269 8.84 -13.71 -3.13
CA ARG A 269 9.11 -12.80 -2.02
C ARG A 269 8.24 -13.15 -0.84
N ASN A 270 8.86 -13.69 0.20
CA ASN A 270 8.21 -14.04 1.46
C ASN A 270 8.90 -13.28 2.59
N ILE A 271 8.14 -12.56 3.41
CA ILE A 271 8.72 -11.75 4.50
C ILE A 271 8.08 -12.12 5.83
N ILE A 272 8.91 -12.24 6.86
CA ILE A 272 8.46 -12.27 8.25
C ILE A 272 8.46 -10.86 8.83
N LEU A 273 7.35 -10.51 9.49
CA LEU A 273 7.08 -9.19 10.02
C LEU A 273 6.86 -9.30 11.54
N MET A 274 7.74 -8.68 12.33
CA MET A 274 7.63 -8.67 13.80
C MET A 274 7.90 -7.29 14.37
N GLY A 275 7.00 -6.76 15.20
CA GLY A 275 7.18 -5.42 15.75
C GLY A 275 6.54 -5.22 17.10
N MET A 276 6.80 -4.04 17.66
CA MET A 276 6.27 -3.60 18.94
C MET A 276 4.78 -3.26 18.85
N LYS A 277 4.03 -3.39 19.95
CA LYS A 277 2.64 -2.91 20.04
C LYS A 277 2.59 -1.43 19.63
N GLY A 278 1.60 -1.08 18.80
CA GLY A 278 1.42 0.26 18.25
C GLY A 278 2.24 0.56 17.00
N ALA A 279 3.29 -0.22 16.69
CA ALA A 279 4.04 -0.05 15.45
C ALA A 279 3.10 -0.18 14.24
N THR A 280 3.22 0.77 13.32
CA THR A 280 2.26 1.02 12.26
C THR A 280 2.98 1.06 10.91
N THR A 281 2.54 0.26 9.95
CA THR A 281 2.91 0.42 8.54
C THR A 281 1.87 1.35 7.90
N PRO A 282 2.25 2.59 7.51
CA PRO A 282 1.30 3.56 6.97
C PRO A 282 0.59 3.07 5.70
N ALA A 283 -0.51 3.74 5.34
CA ALA A 283 -1.31 3.36 4.17
C ALA A 283 -0.48 3.37 2.89
N HIS A 284 -0.52 2.27 2.14
CA HIS A 284 0.17 2.11 0.86
C HIS A 284 -0.50 1.01 0.04
N TYR A 285 -0.18 0.92 -1.24
CA TYR A 285 -0.56 -0.22 -2.07
C TYR A 285 0.67 -0.94 -2.63
N ASP A 286 0.48 -2.20 -2.98
CA ASP A 286 1.50 -3.04 -3.64
C ASP A 286 1.12 -3.38 -5.07
N GLU A 287 2.14 -3.72 -5.87
CA GLU A 287 2.02 -4.12 -7.28
C GLU A 287 2.05 -5.65 -7.47
N GLN A 288 1.96 -6.39 -6.36
CA GLN A 288 1.94 -7.85 -6.30
C GLN A 288 0.73 -8.33 -5.48
N GLU A 289 0.18 -9.48 -5.87
CA GLU A 289 -0.86 -10.17 -5.10
C GLU A 289 -0.22 -10.63 -3.79
N ASN A 290 -0.92 -10.48 -2.66
CA ASN A 290 -0.34 -10.79 -1.37
C ASN A 290 -1.27 -11.68 -0.55
N ILE A 291 -0.72 -12.80 -0.11
CA ILE A 291 -1.32 -13.66 0.91
C ILE A 291 -0.64 -13.33 2.23
N PHE A 292 -1.38 -12.69 3.15
CA PHE A 292 -0.87 -12.24 4.44
C PHE A 292 -1.35 -13.16 5.56
N CYS A 293 -0.46 -13.92 6.17
CA CYS A 293 -0.76 -14.85 7.26
C CYS A 293 -0.40 -14.24 8.62
N GLN A 294 -1.35 -14.17 9.54
CA GLN A 294 -1.12 -13.76 10.92
C GLN A 294 -0.79 -14.99 11.77
N MET A 295 0.45 -15.07 12.25
CA MET A 295 0.97 -16.28 12.91
C MET A 295 0.92 -16.21 14.44
N ARG A 296 1.02 -15.00 14.99
CA ARG A 296 0.95 -14.75 16.44
C ARG A 296 0.44 -13.35 16.71
N GLY A 297 -0.35 -13.21 17.78
CA GLY A 297 -0.89 -11.93 18.23
C GLY A 297 -1.90 -11.35 17.24
N ARG A 298 -2.30 -10.10 17.46
CA ARG A 298 -3.29 -9.41 16.62
C ARG A 298 -2.73 -8.22 15.84
N LYS A 299 -3.24 -8.01 14.63
CA LYS A 299 -2.99 -6.83 13.79
C LYS A 299 -4.30 -6.23 13.32
N GLU A 300 -4.45 -4.93 13.52
CA GLU A 300 -5.51 -4.14 12.89
C GLU A 300 -5.12 -3.82 11.45
N VAL A 301 -6.09 -3.92 10.55
CA VAL A 301 -5.91 -3.63 9.14
C VAL A 301 -7.04 -2.74 8.66
N TYR A 302 -6.66 -1.63 8.03
CA TYR A 302 -7.58 -0.76 7.30
C TYR A 302 -7.25 -0.84 5.82
N LEU A 303 -8.26 -1.10 4.99
CA LEU A 303 -8.13 -1.30 3.56
C LEU A 303 -8.96 -0.28 2.79
N TRP A 304 -8.43 0.26 1.69
CA TRP A 304 -9.22 1.11 0.78
C TRP A 304 -9.16 0.54 -0.64
N HIS A 305 -10.29 0.64 -1.33
CA HIS A 305 -10.39 0.21 -2.71
C HIS A 305 -9.49 1.09 -3.60
N PRO A 306 -8.88 0.56 -4.68
CA PRO A 306 -8.13 1.34 -5.67
C PRO A 306 -8.79 2.64 -6.15
N SER A 307 -10.13 2.72 -6.18
CA SER A 307 -10.86 3.95 -6.54
C SER A 307 -10.59 5.13 -5.60
N ASP A 308 -10.17 4.86 -4.36
CA ASP A 308 -9.92 5.89 -3.35
C ASP A 308 -8.59 6.60 -3.57
N TRP A 309 -7.84 6.24 -4.62
CA TRP A 309 -6.55 6.82 -5.01
C TRP A 309 -6.50 8.36 -4.90
N ARG A 310 -7.58 9.06 -5.30
CA ARG A 310 -7.68 10.53 -5.24
C ARG A 310 -7.70 11.08 -3.81
N GLY A 311 -8.29 10.34 -2.87
CA GLY A 311 -8.33 10.70 -1.46
C GLY A 311 -7.11 10.21 -0.68
N MET A 312 -6.36 9.24 -1.21
CA MET A 312 -5.15 8.71 -0.58
C MET A 312 -3.90 9.53 -0.86
N TYR A 313 -3.92 10.40 -1.87
CA TYR A 313 -2.81 11.30 -2.25
C TYR A 313 -1.44 10.59 -2.25
N PRO A 314 -1.20 9.63 -3.16
CA PRO A 314 0.08 8.94 -3.21
C PRO A 314 1.22 9.92 -3.42
N PHE A 315 2.38 9.63 -2.81
CA PHE A 315 3.61 10.30 -3.20
C PHE A 315 3.86 10.18 -4.72
N PRO A 316 4.53 11.17 -5.34
CA PRO A 316 5.00 11.07 -6.72
C PRO A 316 5.86 9.82 -6.94
N VAL A 317 5.82 9.24 -8.14
CA VAL A 317 6.62 8.03 -8.48
C VAL A 317 8.13 8.22 -8.35
N ASN A 318 8.62 9.46 -8.41
CA ASN A 318 10.04 9.82 -8.19
C ASN A 318 10.35 10.29 -6.77
N HIS A 319 9.45 10.09 -5.81
CA HIS A 319 9.69 10.32 -4.40
C HIS A 319 10.15 9.03 -3.71
N ALA A 320 10.97 9.13 -2.66
CA ALA A 320 11.51 7.97 -1.93
C ALA A 320 10.42 7.06 -1.34
N CYS A 321 9.24 7.64 -1.08
CA CYS A 321 8.08 7.00 -0.51
C CYS A 321 6.99 6.64 -1.54
N ASP A 322 7.34 6.45 -2.82
CA ASP A 322 6.42 5.99 -3.87
C ASP A 322 5.48 4.86 -3.39
N ARG A 323 4.23 4.90 -3.87
CA ARG A 323 3.08 4.03 -3.54
C ARG A 323 2.49 4.18 -2.13
N GLN A 324 3.06 5.04 -1.28
CA GLN A 324 2.51 5.32 0.04
C GLN A 324 1.63 6.57 0.00
N ALA A 325 0.62 6.59 0.88
CA ALA A 325 -0.22 7.77 1.08
C ALA A 325 0.58 8.88 1.79
N MET A 326 0.40 10.12 1.34
CA MET A 326 0.89 11.31 2.04
C MET A 326 0.03 11.65 3.24
N VAL A 327 -1.29 11.44 3.14
CA VAL A 327 -2.22 11.58 4.26
C VAL A 327 -1.94 10.52 5.34
N ASN A 328 -1.98 10.93 6.61
CA ASN A 328 -1.97 10.00 7.74
C ASN A 328 -3.42 9.63 8.10
N PRO A 329 -3.86 8.37 7.90
CA PRO A 329 -5.23 7.98 8.22
C PRO A 329 -5.60 8.09 9.70
N ASP A 330 -4.62 8.03 10.60
CA ASP A 330 -4.85 8.13 12.06
C ASP A 330 -5.15 9.57 12.50
N ALA A 331 -4.64 10.54 11.78
CA ALA A 331 -4.78 11.97 12.08
C ALA A 331 -4.72 12.75 10.75
N PRO A 332 -5.78 12.71 9.92
CA PRO A 332 -5.74 13.29 8.60
C PRO A 332 -5.78 14.82 8.67
N ASP A 333 -4.82 15.47 8.03
CA ASP A 333 -4.88 16.91 7.76
C ASP A 333 -5.89 17.15 6.62
N LEU A 334 -7.15 17.38 6.97
CA LEU A 334 -8.24 17.60 6.02
C LEU A 334 -8.23 19.00 5.38
N VAL A 335 -7.37 19.90 5.85
CA VAL A 335 -7.11 21.18 5.18
C VAL A 335 -6.23 20.93 3.97
N ARG A 336 -5.14 20.16 4.15
CA ARG A 336 -4.22 19.80 3.07
C ARG A 336 -4.76 18.70 2.15
N PHE A 337 -5.41 17.69 2.72
CA PHE A 337 -5.90 16.49 2.02
C PHE A 337 -7.43 16.39 2.09
N PRO A 338 -8.17 17.39 1.59
CA PRO A 338 -9.61 17.47 1.79
C PRO A 338 -10.37 16.26 1.22
N LYS A 339 -9.90 15.65 0.12
CA LYS A 339 -10.58 14.49 -0.50
C LYS A 339 -10.51 13.22 0.34
N PHE A 340 -9.64 13.16 1.37
CA PHE A 340 -9.57 12.00 2.25
C PHE A 340 -10.90 11.76 2.99
N ARG A 341 -11.67 12.83 3.25
CA ARG A 341 -13.02 12.76 3.87
C ARG A 341 -14.02 11.92 3.07
N HIS A 342 -13.76 11.69 1.78
CA HIS A 342 -14.62 10.92 0.89
C HIS A 342 -14.14 9.48 0.68
N THR A 343 -13.03 9.08 1.32
CA THR A 343 -12.54 7.69 1.27
C THR A 343 -13.36 6.78 2.17
N ARG A 344 -13.36 5.49 1.88
CA ARG A 344 -14.12 4.51 2.67
C ARG A 344 -13.24 3.33 3.09
N PRO A 345 -12.71 3.34 4.32
CA PRO A 345 -11.94 2.21 4.82
C PRO A 345 -12.83 0.98 5.09
N HIS A 346 -12.26 -0.20 4.85
CA HIS A 346 -12.72 -1.49 5.32
C HIS A 346 -11.79 -1.97 6.45
N TYR A 347 -12.35 -2.53 7.52
CA TYR A 347 -11.60 -2.93 8.71
C TYR A 347 -11.55 -4.44 8.92
N ALA A 348 -10.41 -4.94 9.38
CA ALA A 348 -10.24 -6.28 9.91
C ALA A 348 -9.33 -6.28 11.13
N LEU A 349 -9.68 -7.09 12.14
CA LEU A 349 -8.75 -7.52 13.19
C LEU A 349 -8.30 -8.94 12.88
N LEU A 350 -7.05 -9.07 12.47
CA LEU A 350 -6.41 -10.36 12.22
C LEU A 350 -5.92 -10.94 13.56
N GLN A 351 -6.16 -12.23 13.76
CA GLN A 351 -5.68 -13.03 14.89
C GLN A 351 -4.83 -14.20 14.38
N ALA A 352 -4.16 -14.90 15.31
CA ALA A 352 -3.34 -16.06 14.96
C ALA A 352 -4.17 -17.11 14.20
N GLY A 353 -3.65 -17.56 13.05
CA GLY A 353 -4.30 -18.52 12.17
C GLY A 353 -5.12 -17.89 11.05
N ASP A 354 -5.25 -16.57 11.02
CA ASP A 354 -5.93 -15.90 9.91
C ASP A 354 -5.02 -15.70 8.71
N LEU A 355 -5.62 -15.78 7.53
CA LEU A 355 -5.01 -15.42 6.26
C LEU A 355 -5.84 -14.33 5.60
N LEU A 356 -5.25 -13.17 5.34
CA LEU A 356 -5.86 -12.07 4.58
C LEU A 356 -5.36 -12.13 3.14
N TYR A 357 -6.28 -12.23 2.18
CA TYR A 357 -5.95 -11.95 0.78
C TYR A 357 -5.96 -10.44 0.54
N LEU A 358 -4.84 -9.92 0.04
CA LEU A 358 -4.65 -8.54 -0.36
C LEU A 358 -4.43 -8.47 -1.87
N PRO A 359 -5.47 -8.09 -2.65
CA PRO A 359 -5.33 -7.94 -4.09
C PRO A 359 -4.44 -6.75 -4.44
N VAL A 360 -3.76 -6.84 -5.59
CA VAL A 360 -2.93 -5.74 -6.12
C VAL A 360 -3.69 -4.42 -6.19
N GLY A 361 -3.00 -3.34 -5.80
CA GLY A 361 -3.53 -1.98 -5.85
C GLY A 361 -4.43 -1.58 -4.69
N TRP A 362 -4.84 -2.52 -3.84
CA TRP A 362 -5.57 -2.19 -2.61
C TRP A 362 -4.66 -1.48 -1.62
N TRP A 363 -5.14 -0.33 -1.15
CA TRP A 363 -4.46 0.40 -0.09
C TRP A 363 -4.63 -0.36 1.22
N HIS A 364 -3.58 -0.44 2.01
CA HIS A 364 -3.59 -1.13 3.28
C HIS A 364 -2.72 -0.41 4.30
N HIS A 365 -3.27 -0.27 5.51
CA HIS A 365 -2.64 0.32 6.68
C HIS A 365 -2.70 -0.71 7.82
N PHE A 366 -1.55 -1.04 8.38
CA PHE A 366 -1.43 -2.07 9.41
C PHE A 366 -0.97 -1.48 10.72
N ARG A 367 -1.64 -1.84 11.82
CA ARG A 367 -1.21 -1.49 13.17
C ARG A 367 -1.09 -2.74 14.03
N ILE A 368 0.06 -2.89 14.70
CA ILE A 368 0.27 -4.00 15.64
C ILE A 368 -0.55 -3.75 16.90
N TYR A 369 -1.53 -4.62 17.15
CA TYR A 369 -2.49 -4.47 18.25
C TYR A 369 -1.98 -5.05 19.56
N GLU A 370 -1.25 -6.17 19.48
CA GLU A 370 -0.74 -6.90 20.66
C GLU A 370 0.79 -6.96 20.73
N HIS A 371 1.28 -7.22 21.94
CA HIS A 371 2.68 -7.50 22.18
C HIS A 371 3.12 -8.76 21.44
N LEU A 372 4.24 -8.67 20.72
CA LEU A 372 4.80 -9.75 19.88
C LEU A 372 3.79 -10.28 18.84
N SER A 373 3.53 -9.45 17.82
CA SER A 373 2.84 -9.89 16.61
C SER A 373 3.83 -10.47 15.60
N VAL A 374 3.48 -11.60 15.01
CA VAL A 374 4.26 -12.25 13.94
C VAL A 374 3.34 -12.45 12.73
N SER A 375 3.77 -12.02 11.55
CA SER A 375 3.06 -12.30 10.30
C SER A 375 4.04 -12.75 9.23
N ILE A 376 3.54 -13.54 8.28
CA ILE A 376 4.29 -13.99 7.11
C ILE A 376 3.50 -13.61 5.87
N THR A 377 4.17 -13.01 4.89
CA THR A 377 3.56 -12.64 3.61
C THR A 377 4.09 -13.49 2.48
N PHE A 378 3.26 -13.72 1.47
CA PHE A 378 3.64 -14.33 0.20
C PHE A 378 3.23 -13.40 -0.93
N TRP A 379 4.20 -12.74 -1.57
CA TRP A 379 3.91 -11.90 -2.73
C TRP A 379 4.13 -12.65 -4.03
N SER A 380 3.11 -12.59 -4.90
CA SER A 380 3.14 -13.16 -6.23
C SER A 380 2.93 -12.06 -7.27
N LYS A 381 3.68 -12.12 -8.38
CA LYS A 381 3.46 -11.17 -9.50
C LYS A 381 2.08 -11.39 -10.11
N GLN A 382 1.45 -10.30 -10.51
CA GLN A 382 0.21 -10.36 -11.27
C GLN A 382 0.39 -11.03 -12.63
N PRO A 383 -0.67 -11.64 -13.20
CA PRO A 383 -0.63 -12.19 -14.55
C PRO A 383 -0.32 -11.06 -15.55
N LYS A 384 0.46 -11.38 -16.58
CA LYS A 384 0.66 -10.45 -17.71
C LYS A 384 -0.63 -10.44 -18.53
N ILE A 385 -1.30 -9.29 -18.57
CA ILE A 385 -2.48 -9.07 -19.41
C ILE A 385 -2.00 -8.69 -20.81
N LYS A 386 -2.47 -9.39 -21.84
CA LYS A 386 -2.20 -9.01 -23.23
C LYS A 386 -3.13 -7.87 -23.66
N LEU A 387 -2.69 -7.06 -24.62
CA LEU A 387 -3.49 -5.92 -25.11
C LEU A 387 -4.82 -6.40 -25.69
N GLU A 388 -4.83 -7.55 -26.36
CA GLU A 388 -6.02 -8.17 -26.95
C GLU A 388 -7.05 -8.66 -25.91
N GLU A 389 -6.61 -8.86 -24.66
CA GLU A 389 -7.44 -9.33 -23.54
C GLU A 389 -8.02 -8.19 -22.70
N LEU A 390 -7.66 -6.93 -23.02
CA LEU A 390 -8.16 -5.77 -22.28
C LEU A 390 -9.62 -5.47 -22.65
N THR A 391 -10.47 -5.47 -21.63
CA THR A 391 -11.85 -4.98 -21.72
C THR A 391 -11.93 -3.53 -21.26
N LEU A 392 -12.80 -2.75 -21.91
CA LEU A 392 -13.12 -1.38 -21.52
C LEU A 392 -14.51 -1.33 -20.87
N PRO A 393 -14.75 -0.43 -19.87
CA PRO A 393 -13.77 0.45 -19.22
C PRO A 393 -12.65 -0.30 -18.50
N LEU A 394 -11.46 0.33 -18.43
CA LEU A 394 -10.38 -0.17 -17.59
C LEU A 394 -10.82 -0.19 -16.12
N THR A 395 -10.39 -1.23 -15.39
CA THR A 395 -10.55 -1.33 -13.94
C THR A 395 -9.72 -0.27 -13.21
N GLU A 396 -10.10 0.07 -11.97
CA GLU A 396 -9.36 1.05 -11.15
C GLU A 396 -7.89 0.65 -10.92
N ARG A 397 -7.63 -0.64 -10.78
CA ARG A 397 -6.28 -1.19 -10.68
C ARG A 397 -5.46 -0.92 -11.95
N GLN A 398 -6.04 -1.15 -13.13
CA GLN A 398 -5.38 -0.84 -14.40
C GLN A 398 -5.15 0.67 -14.54
N LEU A 399 -6.09 1.50 -14.08
CA LEU A 399 -5.92 2.94 -14.06
C LEU A 399 -4.76 3.38 -13.14
N ILE A 400 -4.53 2.75 -11.99
CA ILE A 400 -3.33 3.00 -11.17
C ILE A 400 -2.05 2.79 -12.00
N ASN A 401 -1.95 1.68 -12.74
CA ASN A 401 -0.79 1.41 -13.60
C ASN A 401 -0.64 2.46 -14.71
N VAL A 402 -1.75 2.90 -15.33
CA VAL A 402 -1.74 3.98 -16.32
C VAL A 402 -1.20 5.27 -15.72
N ARG A 403 -1.63 5.66 -14.51
CA ARG A 403 -1.15 6.86 -13.83
C ARG A 403 0.36 6.80 -13.62
N ARG A 404 0.85 5.70 -13.06
CA ARG A 404 2.29 5.50 -12.78
C ARG A 404 3.13 5.55 -14.05
N ASN A 405 2.74 4.79 -15.08
CA ASN A 405 3.45 4.77 -16.36
C ASN A 405 3.47 6.16 -17.01
N LEU A 406 2.38 6.91 -16.93
CA LEU A 406 2.31 8.25 -17.48
C LEU A 406 3.26 9.21 -16.74
N GLU A 407 3.30 9.15 -15.41
CA GLU A 407 4.26 9.92 -14.61
C GLU A 407 5.70 9.55 -14.99
N GLU A 408 6.03 8.26 -15.07
CA GLU A 408 7.36 7.78 -15.50
C GLU A 408 7.76 8.28 -16.89
N MET A 409 6.86 8.19 -17.86
CA MET A 409 7.10 8.64 -19.23
C MET A 409 7.38 10.14 -19.28
N VAL A 410 6.59 10.94 -18.57
CA VAL A 410 6.77 12.38 -18.48
C VAL A 410 8.12 12.72 -17.86
N MET A 411 8.49 12.08 -16.77
CA MET A 411 9.77 12.35 -16.11
C MET A 411 10.96 11.95 -16.97
N ARG A 412 10.90 10.80 -17.66
CA ARG A 412 11.97 10.36 -18.57
C ARG A 412 12.14 11.30 -19.77
N ASN A 413 11.04 11.84 -20.29
CA ASN A 413 11.05 12.70 -21.48
C ASN A 413 11.34 14.18 -21.16
N SER A 414 10.74 14.69 -20.09
CA SER A 414 10.68 16.12 -19.79
C SER A 414 11.41 16.52 -18.50
N GLY A 415 11.93 15.54 -17.74
CA GLY A 415 12.76 15.73 -16.55
C GLY A 415 12.00 15.58 -15.22
N PRO A 416 12.70 15.39 -14.09
CA PRO A 416 12.10 15.02 -12.81
C PRO A 416 11.23 16.12 -12.15
N ARG A 417 11.39 17.38 -12.56
CA ARG A 417 10.57 18.52 -12.08
C ARG A 417 9.30 18.77 -12.89
N SER A 418 9.17 18.11 -14.05
CA SER A 418 8.14 18.46 -15.04
C SER A 418 6.70 18.41 -14.52
N LEU A 419 6.35 17.45 -13.67
CA LEU A 419 5.00 17.34 -13.08
C LEU A 419 4.74 18.39 -11.99
N LEU A 420 5.78 18.78 -11.24
CA LEU A 420 5.70 19.89 -10.28
C LEU A 420 5.50 21.22 -11.02
N ASP A 421 6.29 21.47 -12.07
CA ASP A 421 6.18 22.69 -12.87
C ASP A 421 4.83 22.76 -13.59
N LEU A 422 4.33 21.63 -14.09
CA LEU A 422 2.98 21.52 -14.66
C LEU A 422 1.90 21.83 -13.63
N ASN A 423 1.97 21.24 -12.43
CA ASN A 423 0.98 21.51 -11.38
C ASN A 423 0.96 23.01 -10.99
N LYS A 424 2.13 23.64 -10.89
CA LYS A 424 2.23 25.09 -10.63
C LYS A 424 1.58 25.92 -11.74
N ALA A 425 1.82 25.58 -13.01
CA ALA A 425 1.25 26.26 -14.16
C ALA A 425 -0.28 26.14 -14.21
N LEU A 426 -0.83 24.95 -13.95
CA LEU A 426 -2.29 24.77 -13.91
C LEU A 426 -2.95 25.59 -12.81
N ASN A 427 -2.33 25.65 -11.62
CA ASN A 427 -2.83 26.43 -10.49
C ASN A 427 -2.74 27.96 -10.71
N THR A 428 -1.86 28.46 -11.58
CA THR A 428 -1.79 29.88 -11.94
C THR A 428 -2.71 30.24 -13.11
N MET A 429 -2.95 29.32 -14.04
CA MET A 429 -3.94 29.50 -15.12
C MET A 429 -5.37 29.55 -14.58
N ASP A 430 -5.72 28.69 -13.61
CA ASP A 430 -7.04 28.71 -12.96
C ASP A 430 -7.29 30.03 -12.18
N LYS A 431 -6.21 30.73 -11.77
CA LYS A 431 -6.28 32.04 -11.09
C LYS A 431 -6.20 33.25 -12.03
N SER A 432 -5.76 33.05 -13.27
CA SER A 432 -5.64 34.10 -14.28
C SER A 432 -6.53 33.80 -15.48
N SER A 433 -7.84 33.84 -15.28
CA SER A 433 -8.74 34.11 -16.40
C SER A 433 -8.40 35.51 -16.95
N ASN A 434 -7.96 35.55 -18.20
CA ASN A 434 -7.42 36.68 -18.98
C ASN A 434 -5.96 37.10 -18.73
N SER A 435 -5.04 36.48 -19.49
CA SER A 435 -4.24 37.26 -20.45
C SER A 435 -3.57 36.32 -21.46
N GLY A 436 -4.05 36.33 -22.71
CA GLY A 436 -3.36 35.70 -23.81
C GLY A 436 -2.06 36.45 -24.10
N LYS A 437 -0.92 35.82 -23.77
CA LYS A 437 0.37 36.22 -24.32
C LYS A 437 0.93 35.07 -25.14
N ALA A 438 1.17 35.35 -26.42
CA ALA A 438 1.83 34.44 -27.34
C ALA A 438 3.29 34.20 -26.90
N VAL A 439 3.71 32.94 -26.91
CA VAL A 439 5.05 32.49 -26.48
C VAL A 439 5.86 32.00 -27.69
N ASP A 440 7.16 32.30 -27.68
CA ASP A 440 8.16 32.09 -28.74
C ASP A 440 8.21 30.63 -29.26
N PRO A 441 8.06 30.39 -30.57
CA PRO A 441 8.04 29.06 -31.18
C PRO A 441 9.39 28.32 -31.21
N ARG A 442 10.49 28.91 -30.74
CA ARG A 442 11.85 28.32 -30.85
C ARG A 442 12.29 27.45 -29.67
N LYS A 443 11.53 27.36 -28.58
CA LYS A 443 11.78 26.39 -27.49
C LYS A 443 11.06 25.08 -27.81
N SER A 444 11.74 23.94 -27.65
CA SER A 444 11.11 22.62 -27.80
C SER A 444 9.87 22.54 -26.91
N ARG A 445 8.68 22.54 -27.52
CA ARG A 445 7.40 22.53 -26.81
C ARG A 445 7.32 21.38 -25.79
N SER A 446 8.00 20.25 -26.03
CA SER A 446 7.92 19.04 -25.19
C SER A 446 8.36 19.18 -23.73
N LYS A 447 9.12 20.23 -23.38
CA LYS A 447 9.61 20.47 -22.00
C LYS A 447 8.90 21.61 -21.27
N THR A 448 7.98 22.31 -21.94
CA THR A 448 7.13 23.34 -21.32
C THR A 448 5.96 22.70 -20.58
N PRO A 449 5.39 23.31 -19.52
CA PRO A 449 4.17 22.82 -18.87
C PRO A 449 3.06 22.49 -19.88
N GLU A 450 2.81 23.37 -20.84
CA GLU A 450 1.77 23.18 -21.87
C GLU A 450 2.07 21.97 -22.76
N GLY A 451 3.33 21.77 -23.13
CA GLY A 451 3.70 20.60 -23.94
C GLY A 451 3.72 19.29 -23.15
N VAL A 452 4.01 19.32 -21.84
CA VAL A 452 3.87 18.15 -20.96
C VAL A 452 2.40 17.78 -20.83
N LEU A 453 1.52 18.77 -20.60
CA LEU A 453 0.07 18.56 -20.56
C LEU A 453 -0.43 17.95 -21.87
N GLU A 454 -0.07 18.53 -23.02
CA GLU A 454 -0.46 18.04 -24.33
C GLU A 454 0.09 16.63 -24.61
N PHE A 455 1.31 16.32 -24.18
CA PHE A 455 1.86 14.97 -24.25
C PHE A 455 1.00 13.98 -23.45
N MET A 456 0.68 14.31 -22.19
CA MET A 456 -0.13 13.46 -21.33
C MET A 456 -1.53 13.25 -21.90
N VAL A 457 -2.20 14.32 -22.30
CA VAL A 457 -3.54 14.27 -22.92
C VAL A 457 -3.51 13.42 -24.17
N ARG A 458 -2.50 13.57 -25.05
CA ARG A 458 -2.38 12.76 -26.27
C ARG A 458 -2.20 11.27 -25.96
N CYS A 459 -1.41 10.91 -24.94
CA CYS A 459 -1.25 9.52 -24.52
C CYS A 459 -2.60 8.90 -24.09
N LEU A 460 -3.40 9.67 -23.34
CA LEU A 460 -4.72 9.24 -22.85
C LEU A 460 -5.79 9.24 -23.95
N CYS A 461 -5.67 10.08 -24.98
CA CYS A 461 -6.62 10.16 -26.09
C CYS A 461 -6.74 8.85 -26.91
N ASN A 462 -5.82 7.91 -26.72
CA ASN A 462 -5.93 6.57 -27.31
C ASN A 462 -7.10 5.76 -26.72
N PHE A 463 -7.60 6.12 -25.54
CA PHE A 463 -8.66 5.38 -24.84
C PHE A 463 -9.67 6.27 -24.09
N LEU A 464 -9.51 7.59 -24.09
CA LEU A 464 -10.44 8.57 -23.51
C LEU A 464 -10.71 9.72 -24.48
N PRO A 465 -11.93 10.30 -24.50
CA PRO A 465 -12.18 11.58 -25.14
C PRO A 465 -11.24 12.67 -24.60
N ARG A 466 -10.85 13.63 -25.44
CA ARG A 466 -9.86 14.67 -25.09
C ARG A 466 -10.19 15.45 -23.82
N GLU A 467 -11.45 15.81 -23.61
CA GLU A 467 -11.89 16.51 -22.39
C GLU A 467 -11.76 15.62 -21.14
N GLN A 468 -12.10 14.32 -21.26
CA GLN A 468 -11.91 13.36 -20.17
C GLN A 468 -10.44 13.13 -19.85
N ALA A 469 -9.58 13.09 -20.88
CA ALA A 469 -8.14 12.99 -20.71
C ALA A 469 -7.58 14.20 -19.93
N ARG A 470 -8.06 15.42 -20.22
CA ARG A 470 -7.68 16.63 -19.47
C ARG A 470 -8.08 16.57 -18.01
N ILE A 471 -9.32 16.17 -17.73
CA ILE A 471 -9.82 15.97 -16.35
C ILE A 471 -8.95 14.94 -15.62
N TYR A 472 -8.66 13.82 -16.28
CA TYR A 472 -7.83 12.76 -15.70
C TYR A 472 -6.42 13.25 -15.34
N VAL A 473 -5.78 14.05 -16.21
CA VAL A 473 -4.47 14.65 -15.90
C VAL A 473 -4.57 15.61 -14.71
N LYS A 474 -5.60 16.47 -14.65
CA LYS A 474 -5.79 17.38 -13.51
C LYS A 474 -5.93 16.61 -12.20
N GLU A 475 -6.77 15.58 -12.18
CA GLU A 475 -6.95 14.72 -11.01
C GLU A 475 -5.69 13.97 -10.60
N MET A 476 -4.84 13.60 -11.56
CA MET A 476 -3.56 12.96 -11.28
C MET A 476 -2.58 13.89 -10.53
N LEU A 477 -2.67 15.20 -10.75
CA LEU A 477 -1.73 16.18 -10.20
C LEU A 477 -2.22 16.79 -8.88
N GLU A 478 -3.53 16.89 -8.73
CA GLU A 478 -4.17 17.63 -7.66
C GLU A 478 -3.76 17.14 -6.26
N GLY A 479 -3.21 18.05 -5.45
CA GLY A 479 -2.76 17.77 -4.08
C GLY A 479 -1.56 16.83 -3.96
N ARG A 480 -0.87 16.49 -5.06
CA ARG A 480 0.29 15.57 -5.07
C ARG A 480 1.65 16.24 -5.30
N TYR A 481 1.68 17.35 -6.04
CA TYR A 481 2.93 17.99 -6.47
C TYR A 481 3.08 19.39 -5.88
N GLU A 482 3.62 19.45 -4.67
CA GLU A 482 3.96 20.68 -3.94
C GLU A 482 5.46 20.69 -3.63
N ASP A 483 6.04 21.88 -3.39
CA ASP A 483 7.47 22.02 -3.07
C ASP A 483 7.85 21.27 -1.77
N ASP A 484 6.89 21.07 -0.87
CA ASP A 484 7.07 20.54 0.48
C ASP A 484 6.32 19.21 0.68
N CYS A 485 6.09 18.45 -0.40
CA CYS A 485 5.25 17.24 -0.39
C CYS A 485 5.68 16.17 0.64
N GLY A 486 6.90 16.27 1.20
CA GLY A 486 7.41 15.41 2.27
C GLY A 486 7.59 16.05 3.66
N SER A 487 7.59 17.38 3.81
CA SER A 487 8.08 18.05 5.03
C SER A 487 7.13 17.97 6.24
N TRP A 488 5.84 17.70 6.02
CA TRP A 488 4.81 17.68 7.07
C TRP A 488 4.19 16.32 7.36
N VAL A 489 4.66 15.24 6.72
CA VAL A 489 4.06 13.88 6.78
C VAL A 489 4.36 13.15 8.11
N GLN A 490 4.81 13.90 9.11
CA GLN A 490 5.24 13.45 10.42
C GLN A 490 4.61 14.42 11.44
N PRO A 491 3.47 14.11 12.09
CA PRO A 491 2.78 15.06 12.97
C PRO A 491 3.72 15.62 14.04
N LYS A 492 3.69 16.94 14.26
CA LYS A 492 4.40 17.59 15.36
C LYS A 492 3.63 17.29 16.65
N GLY A 493 4.17 16.40 17.48
CA GLY A 493 3.68 16.12 18.83
C GLY A 493 2.37 15.32 18.88
N GLU A 494 2.46 14.01 19.12
CA GLU A 494 1.35 13.28 19.73
C GLU A 494 1.49 13.45 21.25
N ASN A 495 0.54 14.15 21.88
CA ASN A 495 0.32 14.02 23.32
C ASN A 495 -0.30 12.64 23.55
N MET A 496 0.38 11.80 24.32
CA MET A 496 -0.06 10.45 24.71
C MET A 496 -1.23 10.45 25.71
N SER A 497 -2.08 11.47 25.75
CA SER A 497 -3.09 11.65 26.81
C SER A 497 -4.48 11.10 26.44
N GLY A 498 -4.58 10.20 25.48
CA GLY A 498 -5.85 9.60 25.04
C GLY A 498 -5.67 8.14 24.67
N TRP A 499 -5.32 7.32 25.67
CA TRP A 499 -5.36 5.85 25.63
C TRP A 499 -5.88 5.33 26.96
#